data_AF-A0A672UGK9-F1
#
_entry.id   AF-A0A672UGK9-F1
#
_cell.length_a   1.000
_cell.length_b   1.000
_cell.length_c   1.000
_cell.angle_alpha   90.00
_cell.angle_beta   90.00
_cell.angle_gamma   90.00
#
_symmetry.space_group_name_H-M   'P 1'
#
loop_
_entity.id
_entity.type
_entity.pdbx_description
1 polymer ?
#
loop_
_entity_poly.entity_id
_entity_poly.type
_entity_poly.pdbx_seq_one_letter_code
_entity_poly.pdbx_strand_id
1 'polypeptide(L)'
;DVPTQNSSAVLQRANEKAPTTPNEHPADAPVKRITTGASRKKRRVIVVGDSTLKGTEALICRPDPVSREVCCLPGARIRDVTERLPALVSPADYYPLLVVHVGARDIDSSSLDSIKKDYRARGEVVRGSGAQIVFSSILQDKGEDLKKARHIWQVNKWLECWCHSEGFGYLEHGAPFGRPGLLEAGGAALTKKGKSCFGRRLVKKALN
;
A
#
# COMPACT_ATOMS: atom_id res chain seq x y z
N ASP A 1 53.39 -13.54 33.29
CA ASP A 1 54.35 -12.75 34.09
C ASP A 1 54.53 -11.35 33.53
N VAL A 2 54.37 -10.35 34.39
CA VAL A 2 54.85 -8.96 34.28
C VAL A 2 55.86 -8.84 35.43
N PRO A 3 57.08 -8.27 35.26
CA PRO A 3 57.30 -6.80 35.37
C PRO A 3 58.50 -6.33 34.50
N THR A 4 58.93 -5.07 34.37
CA THR A 4 58.95 -3.93 35.29
C THR A 4 59.29 -2.64 34.52
N GLN A 5 58.89 -1.50 35.09
CA GLN A 5 59.00 -0.10 34.64
C GLN A 5 60.42 0.50 34.67
N ASN A 6 60.65 1.58 33.92
CA ASN A 6 61.12 2.92 34.38
C ASN A 6 61.69 3.75 33.21
N SER A 7 61.77 5.09 33.17
CA SER A 7 61.03 6.25 33.73
C SER A 7 61.77 7.53 33.23
N SER A 8 61.21 8.72 33.49
CA SER A 8 61.68 10.13 33.24
C SER A 8 61.25 10.76 31.89
N ALA A 9 60.39 11.79 31.75
CA ALA A 9 59.91 12.95 32.53
C ALA A 9 60.68 14.29 32.33
N VAL A 10 59.89 15.38 32.16
CA VAL A 10 60.18 16.83 32.40
C VAL A 10 60.79 17.61 31.20
N LEU A 11 60.04 18.41 30.42
CA LEU A 11 59.48 19.78 30.60
C LEU A 11 60.43 20.98 30.31
N GLN A 12 60.18 21.62 29.15
CA GLN A 12 59.85 23.05 28.91
C GLN A 12 60.84 24.24 29.03
N ARG A 13 60.57 25.20 28.10
CA ARG A 13 60.80 26.68 28.05
C ARG A 13 62.12 27.17 27.41
N ALA A 14 62.18 28.27 26.63
CA ALA A 14 61.22 29.26 26.13
C ALA A 14 61.86 30.14 25.01
N ASN A 15 61.02 30.64 24.07
CA ASN A 15 60.86 32.01 23.51
C ASN A 15 62.12 32.87 23.21
N GLU A 16 62.35 33.52 22.04
CA GLU A 16 61.64 34.58 21.29
C GLU A 16 62.28 34.66 19.87
N LYS A 17 61.71 35.12 18.74
CA LYS A 17 61.07 36.43 18.46
C LYS A 17 60.53 36.41 17.01
N ALA A 18 59.34 36.97 16.76
CA ALA A 18 58.80 37.25 15.41
C ALA A 18 59.09 38.71 14.99
N PRO A 19 58.99 39.05 13.70
CA PRO A 19 57.94 40.00 13.29
C PRO A 19 57.23 39.72 11.92
N THR A 20 55.88 39.75 11.97
CA THR A 20 54.88 40.37 11.05
C THR A 20 54.91 40.23 9.50
N THR A 21 54.00 39.37 8.98
CA THR A 21 52.88 39.52 7.97
C THR A 21 53.09 40.21 6.59
N PRO A 22 52.25 39.96 5.54
CA PRO A 22 50.90 39.36 5.53
C PRO A 22 50.53 38.34 4.41
N ASN A 23 49.54 37.49 4.75
CA ASN A 23 48.45 36.91 3.94
C ASN A 23 48.70 36.40 2.50
N GLU A 24 48.46 35.10 2.30
CA GLU A 24 47.51 34.58 1.30
C GLU A 24 47.08 33.15 1.70
N HIS A 25 45.79 32.97 2.04
CA HIS A 25 45.17 31.68 2.32
C HIS A 25 44.81 30.99 0.98
N PRO A 26 45.19 29.73 0.73
CA PRO A 26 44.59 28.94 -0.34
C PRO A 26 43.19 28.51 0.07
N ALA A 27 42.23 28.79 -0.80
CA ALA A 27 40.83 28.47 -0.67
C ALA A 27 40.59 26.99 -0.32
N ASP A 28 39.76 26.77 0.70
CA ASP A 28 39.16 25.49 1.04
C ASP A 28 38.52 24.85 -0.20
N ALA A 29 39.05 23.69 -0.58
CA ALA A 29 38.36 22.80 -1.51
C ALA A 29 37.00 22.41 -0.88
N PRO A 30 35.89 22.44 -1.63
CA PRO A 30 34.60 22.09 -1.07
C PRO A 30 34.60 20.60 -0.75
N VAL A 31 34.67 20.27 0.54
CA VAL A 31 34.35 18.95 1.06
C VAL A 31 32.96 18.61 0.54
N LYS A 32 32.89 17.69 -0.44
CA LYS A 32 31.64 17.12 -0.91
C LYS A 32 31.02 16.40 0.28
N ARG A 33 30.18 17.13 1.01
CA ARG A 33 29.38 16.62 2.10
C ARG A 33 28.46 15.57 1.48
N ILE A 34 28.84 14.30 1.60
CA ILE A 34 27.97 13.19 1.26
C ILE A 34 26.85 13.25 2.30
N THR A 35 25.79 13.97 1.96
CA THR A 35 24.51 13.85 2.61
C THR A 35 23.98 12.47 2.25
N THR A 36 24.35 11.46 3.05
CA THR A 36 23.56 10.24 3.14
C THR A 36 22.22 10.63 3.77
N GLY A 37 21.34 11.22 2.97
CA GLY A 37 19.93 11.30 3.32
C GLY A 37 19.46 9.86 3.44
N ALA A 38 19.20 9.40 4.66
CA ALA A 38 18.58 8.10 4.88
C ALA A 38 17.28 8.08 4.09
N SER A 39 17.29 7.40 2.94
CA SER A 39 16.07 7.17 2.16
C SER A 39 15.14 6.37 3.06
N ARG A 40 14.16 7.03 3.69
CA ARG A 40 13.17 6.35 4.51
C ARG A 40 12.51 5.28 3.64
N LYS A 41 12.67 4.01 4.02
CA LYS A 41 12.00 2.90 3.33
C LYS A 41 10.51 3.19 3.35
N LYS A 42 9.93 3.37 2.16
CA LYS A 42 8.50 3.59 2.01
C LYS A 42 7.80 2.26 2.01
N ARG A 43 6.60 2.25 2.60
CA ARG A 43 5.71 1.10 2.61
C ARG A 43 5.34 0.69 1.18
N ARG A 44 5.44 -0.58 0.83
CA ARG A 44 4.90 -1.08 -0.45
C ARG A 44 3.38 -1.20 -0.37
N VAL A 45 2.66 -0.74 -1.38
CA VAL A 45 1.20 -0.82 -1.48
C VAL A 45 0.84 -1.54 -2.77
N ILE A 46 0.05 -2.60 -2.65
CA ILE A 46 -0.40 -3.42 -3.77
C ILE A 46 -1.91 -3.43 -3.73
N VAL A 47 -2.56 -3.03 -4.82
CA VAL A 47 -4.02 -3.12 -4.97
C VAL A 47 -4.32 -4.20 -6.01
N VAL A 48 -4.94 -5.28 -5.57
CA VAL A 48 -5.34 -6.41 -6.43
C VAL A 48 -6.84 -6.43 -6.55
N GLY A 49 -7.35 -6.64 -7.76
CA GLY A 49 -8.79 -6.65 -7.95
C GLY A 49 -9.24 -6.95 -9.36
N ASP A 50 -10.56 -6.95 -9.54
CA ASP A 50 -11.19 -7.23 -10.81
C ASP A 50 -11.14 -6.03 -11.79
N SER A 51 -11.93 -6.09 -12.86
CA SER A 51 -11.99 -5.05 -13.89
C SER A 51 -12.38 -3.66 -13.39
N THR A 52 -12.92 -3.52 -12.17
CA THR A 52 -13.20 -2.22 -11.55
C THR A 52 -11.94 -1.39 -11.30
N LEU A 53 -10.77 -2.04 -11.13
CA LEU A 53 -9.49 -1.35 -10.97
C LEU A 53 -8.99 -0.72 -12.29
N LYS A 54 -9.50 -1.16 -13.44
CA LYS A 54 -9.03 -0.72 -14.75
C LYS A 54 -9.21 0.79 -14.92
N GLY A 55 -8.10 1.50 -15.14
CA GLY A 55 -8.08 2.96 -15.30
C GLY A 55 -7.91 3.73 -13.98
N THR A 56 -7.59 3.06 -12.88
CA THR A 56 -7.23 3.70 -11.60
C THR A 56 -5.72 3.75 -11.35
N GLU A 57 -4.93 3.06 -12.16
CA GLU A 57 -3.48 2.87 -12.03
C GLU A 57 -2.76 4.21 -11.99
N ALA A 58 -3.16 5.13 -12.87
CA ALA A 58 -2.63 6.49 -12.91
C ALA A 58 -2.79 7.25 -11.58
N LEU A 59 -3.83 6.99 -10.80
CA LEU A 59 -4.09 7.67 -9.54
C LEU A 59 -3.38 7.00 -8.37
N ILE A 60 -3.29 5.68 -8.41
CA ILE A 60 -2.69 4.88 -7.35
C ILE A 60 -1.16 4.87 -7.48
N CYS A 61 -0.64 4.57 -8.67
CA CYS A 61 0.79 4.37 -8.93
C CYS A 61 1.56 5.65 -9.16
N ARG A 62 1.07 6.63 -9.94
CA ARG A 62 1.87 7.82 -10.32
C ARG A 62 2.49 8.61 -9.16
N PRO A 63 1.82 8.77 -8.00
CA PRO A 63 2.45 9.48 -6.90
C PRO A 63 3.68 8.78 -6.33
N ASP A 64 3.80 7.45 -6.51
CA ASP A 64 4.96 6.67 -6.09
C ASP A 64 5.05 5.33 -6.88
N PRO A 65 5.55 5.34 -8.12
CA PRO A 65 5.49 4.17 -9.00
C PRO A 65 6.43 3.04 -8.59
N VAL A 66 7.38 3.30 -7.67
CA VAL A 66 8.33 2.31 -7.17
C VAL A 66 7.75 1.51 -6.01
N SER A 67 6.91 2.14 -5.18
CA SER A 67 6.31 1.48 -4.01
C SER A 67 4.83 1.16 -4.16
N ARG A 68 4.19 1.49 -5.29
CA ARG A 68 2.75 1.28 -5.49
C ARG A 68 2.44 0.56 -6.78
N GLU A 69 1.66 -0.50 -6.65
CA GLU A 69 1.29 -1.39 -7.74
C GLU A 69 -0.21 -1.63 -7.77
N VAL A 70 -0.77 -1.71 -8.97
CA VAL A 70 -2.15 -2.11 -9.21
C VAL A 70 -2.14 -3.34 -10.11
N CYS A 71 -2.69 -4.44 -9.60
CA CYS A 71 -2.88 -5.68 -10.33
C CYS A 71 -4.36 -5.84 -10.68
N CYS A 72 -4.73 -5.43 -11.90
CA CYS A 72 -6.06 -5.64 -12.44
C CYS A 72 -6.16 -7.04 -13.05
N LEU A 73 -7.14 -7.83 -12.60
CA LEU A 73 -7.43 -9.19 -13.04
C LEU A 73 -8.82 -9.21 -13.72
N PRO A 74 -8.90 -8.96 -15.04
CA PRO A 74 -10.19 -8.89 -15.73
C PRO A 74 -10.99 -10.19 -15.57
N GLY A 75 -12.24 -10.08 -15.12
CA GLY A 75 -13.12 -11.24 -14.93
C GLY A 75 -12.83 -12.07 -13.69
N ALA A 76 -11.90 -11.64 -12.82
CA ALA A 76 -11.60 -12.35 -11.59
C ALA A 76 -12.81 -12.42 -10.65
N ARG A 77 -12.98 -13.60 -10.07
CA ARG A 77 -13.80 -13.89 -8.90
C ARG A 77 -12.94 -13.88 -7.65
N ILE A 78 -13.59 -13.96 -6.49
CA ILE A 78 -12.91 -14.02 -5.19
C ILE A 78 -11.83 -15.12 -5.19
N ARG A 79 -12.17 -16.32 -5.68
CA ARG A 79 -11.27 -17.47 -5.73
C ARG A 79 -9.95 -17.22 -6.48
N ASP A 80 -9.92 -16.26 -7.42
CA ASP A 80 -8.80 -16.05 -8.35
C ASP A 80 -7.70 -15.12 -7.78
N VAL A 81 -8.00 -14.35 -6.71
CA VAL A 81 -7.09 -13.31 -6.17
C VAL A 81 -5.70 -13.83 -5.79
N THR A 82 -5.64 -15.07 -5.32
CA THR A 82 -4.41 -15.63 -4.74
C THR A 82 -3.41 -16.11 -5.78
N GLU A 83 -3.83 -16.30 -7.03
CA GLU A 83 -2.95 -16.85 -8.07
C GLU A 83 -1.76 -15.94 -8.38
N ARG A 84 -1.90 -14.63 -8.15
CA ARG A 84 -0.84 -13.64 -8.39
C ARG A 84 -0.08 -13.20 -7.15
N LEU A 85 -0.53 -13.58 -5.95
CA LEU A 85 0.07 -13.09 -4.70
C LEU A 85 1.57 -13.37 -4.55
N PRO A 86 2.09 -14.57 -4.88
CA PRO A 86 3.51 -14.85 -4.73
C PRO A 86 4.41 -13.96 -5.61
N ALA A 87 3.88 -13.46 -6.73
CA ALA A 87 4.60 -12.54 -7.61
C ALA A 87 4.51 -11.08 -7.14
N LEU A 88 3.48 -10.74 -6.36
CA LEU A 88 3.19 -9.37 -5.95
C LEU A 88 3.85 -9.01 -4.62
N VAL A 89 3.82 -9.93 -3.64
CA VAL A 89 4.38 -9.70 -2.30
C VAL A 89 5.71 -10.43 -2.18
N SER A 90 6.79 -9.66 -2.04
CA SER A 90 8.14 -10.18 -1.84
C SER A 90 8.48 -10.22 -0.35
N PRO A 91 9.22 -11.24 0.13
CA PRO A 91 9.81 -11.23 1.48
C PRO A 91 10.72 -10.02 1.75
N ALA A 92 11.27 -9.40 0.71
CA ALA A 92 12.10 -8.20 0.82
C ALA A 92 11.29 -6.90 0.97
N ASP A 93 9.97 -6.94 0.79
CA ASP A 93 9.12 -5.77 0.87
C ASP A 93 9.07 -5.19 2.28
N TYR A 94 9.19 -3.87 2.37
CA TYR A 94 9.10 -3.17 3.64
C TYR A 94 7.63 -2.95 4.02
N TYR A 95 7.14 -3.79 4.94
CA TYR A 95 5.79 -3.75 5.55
C TYR A 95 4.66 -3.63 4.50
N PRO A 96 4.52 -4.57 3.55
CA PRO A 96 3.58 -4.43 2.44
C PRO A 96 2.13 -4.27 2.92
N LEU A 97 1.37 -3.42 2.23
CA LEU A 97 -0.08 -3.34 2.32
C LEU A 97 -0.69 -3.97 1.08
N LEU A 98 -1.58 -4.93 1.28
CA LEU A 98 -2.36 -5.56 0.23
C LEU A 98 -3.81 -5.12 0.35
N VAL A 99 -4.31 -4.40 -0.64
CA VAL A 99 -5.74 -4.07 -0.76
C VAL A 99 -6.37 -5.01 -1.77
N VAL A 100 -7.40 -5.75 -1.35
CA VAL A 100 -8.10 -6.72 -2.19
C VAL A 100 -9.49 -6.19 -2.54
N HIS A 101 -9.78 -5.97 -3.82
CA HIS A 101 -11.08 -5.54 -4.32
C HIS A 101 -11.61 -6.51 -5.39
N VAL A 102 -12.46 -7.44 -4.96
CA VAL A 102 -13.10 -8.43 -5.83
C VAL A 102 -14.48 -8.77 -5.30
N GLY A 103 -15.25 -9.49 -6.09
CA GLY A 103 -16.54 -10.07 -5.67
C GLY A 103 -17.71 -9.59 -6.52
N ALA A 104 -17.53 -8.56 -7.35
CA ALA A 104 -18.59 -8.05 -8.22
C ALA A 104 -19.15 -9.15 -9.13
N ARG A 105 -18.27 -10.02 -9.67
CA ARG A 105 -18.66 -11.15 -10.52
C ARG A 105 -19.33 -12.30 -9.76
N ASP A 106 -19.08 -12.42 -8.46
CA ASP A 106 -19.64 -13.49 -7.62
C ASP A 106 -21.08 -13.18 -7.18
N ILE A 107 -21.46 -11.89 -7.11
CA ILE A 107 -22.81 -11.46 -6.70
C ILE A 107 -23.92 -12.09 -7.54
N ASP A 108 -23.69 -12.21 -8.85
CA ASP A 108 -24.71 -12.67 -9.80
C ASP A 108 -24.77 -14.21 -9.91
N SER A 109 -23.71 -14.91 -9.50
CA SER A 109 -23.56 -16.37 -9.75
C SER A 109 -23.48 -17.24 -8.50
N SER A 110 -23.36 -16.66 -7.31
CA SER A 110 -23.03 -17.39 -6.09
C SER A 110 -24.00 -17.07 -4.96
N SER A 111 -24.26 -18.04 -4.08
CA SER A 111 -25.01 -17.78 -2.86
C SER A 111 -24.15 -17.01 -1.85
N LEU A 112 -24.80 -16.35 -0.89
CA LEU A 112 -24.12 -15.67 0.22
C LEU A 112 -23.11 -16.60 0.91
N ASP A 113 -23.48 -17.85 1.22
CA ASP A 113 -22.58 -18.76 1.93
C ASP A 113 -21.41 -19.25 1.08
N SER A 114 -21.59 -19.39 -0.24
CA SER A 114 -20.48 -19.67 -1.17
C SER A 114 -19.49 -18.51 -1.18
N ILE A 115 -19.98 -17.27 -1.27
CA ILE A 115 -19.16 -16.06 -1.22
C ILE A 115 -18.37 -15.98 0.09
N LYS A 116 -19.03 -16.24 1.23
CA LYS A 116 -18.37 -16.27 2.55
C LYS A 116 -17.24 -17.29 2.60
N LYS A 117 -17.50 -18.50 2.08
CA LYS A 117 -16.52 -19.58 2.04
C LYS A 117 -15.30 -19.19 1.19
N ASP A 118 -15.53 -18.57 0.03
CA ASP A 118 -14.46 -18.12 -0.84
C ASP A 118 -13.61 -17.03 -0.19
N TYR A 119 -14.24 -16.01 0.42
CA TYR A 119 -13.50 -14.98 1.16
C TYR A 119 -12.67 -15.56 2.29
N ARG A 120 -13.22 -16.49 3.08
CA ARG A 120 -12.48 -17.18 4.15
C ARG A 120 -11.27 -17.94 3.60
N ALA A 121 -11.49 -18.76 2.58
CA ALA A 121 -10.42 -19.53 1.97
C ALA A 121 -9.30 -18.63 1.42
N ARG A 122 -9.65 -17.51 0.78
CA ARG A 122 -8.65 -16.55 0.31
C ARG A 122 -7.99 -15.78 1.44
N GLY A 123 -8.75 -15.43 2.49
CA GLY A 123 -8.29 -14.79 3.72
C GLY A 123 -7.13 -15.51 4.38
N GLU A 124 -7.25 -16.83 4.53
CA GLU A 124 -6.18 -17.68 5.08
C GLU A 124 -4.91 -17.63 4.22
N VAL A 125 -5.05 -17.67 2.90
CA VAL A 125 -3.92 -17.61 1.97
C VAL A 125 -3.23 -16.24 2.02
N VAL A 126 -4.01 -15.14 1.99
CA VAL A 126 -3.41 -13.79 2.04
C VAL A 126 -2.77 -13.51 3.39
N ARG A 127 -3.30 -14.06 4.50
CA ARG A 127 -2.72 -13.93 5.84
C ARG A 127 -1.28 -14.45 5.89
N GLY A 128 -1.00 -15.54 5.18
CA GLY A 128 0.35 -16.11 5.07
C GLY A 128 1.36 -15.28 4.27
N SER A 129 0.94 -14.20 3.60
CA SER A 129 1.83 -13.40 2.74
C SER A 129 2.76 -12.44 3.48
N GLY A 130 2.56 -12.23 4.79
CA GLY A 130 3.30 -11.22 5.57
C GLY A 130 2.88 -9.77 5.29
N ALA A 131 1.87 -9.53 4.45
CA ALA A 131 1.29 -8.22 4.21
C ALA A 131 0.20 -7.88 5.24
N GLN A 132 0.04 -6.59 5.53
CA GLN A 132 -1.22 -6.11 6.11
C GLN A 132 -2.30 -6.20 5.03
N ILE A 133 -3.44 -6.80 5.36
CA ILE A 133 -4.50 -7.03 4.38
C ILE A 133 -5.67 -6.08 4.66
N VAL A 134 -6.20 -5.50 3.58
CA VAL A 134 -7.41 -4.69 3.60
C VAL A 134 -8.36 -5.21 2.53
N PHE A 135 -9.53 -5.70 2.93
CA PHE A 135 -10.60 -6.01 2.00
C PHE A 135 -11.43 -4.78 1.69
N SER A 136 -11.70 -4.56 0.42
CA SER A 136 -12.56 -3.49 -0.08
C SER A 136 -13.97 -4.02 -0.29
N SER A 137 -14.95 -3.25 0.18
CA SER A 137 -16.38 -3.50 -0.07
C SER A 137 -16.66 -3.64 -1.58
N ILE A 138 -17.57 -4.56 -1.91
CA ILE A 138 -18.07 -4.74 -3.28
C ILE A 138 -18.90 -3.50 -3.63
N LEU A 139 -18.65 -2.92 -4.81
CA LEU A 139 -19.38 -1.73 -5.25
C LEU A 139 -20.85 -2.09 -5.51
N GLN A 140 -21.74 -1.27 -4.95
CA GLN A 140 -23.16 -1.32 -5.29
C GLN A 140 -23.37 -0.67 -6.65
N ASP A 141 -24.01 -1.42 -7.54
CA ASP A 141 -24.49 -0.88 -8.80
C ASP A 141 -25.73 0.02 -8.57
N LYS A 142 -25.94 0.98 -9.47
CA LYS A 142 -27.23 1.63 -9.70
C LYS A 142 -28.21 0.61 -10.29
N GLY A 143 -28.76 -0.26 -9.44
CA GLY A 143 -29.77 -1.23 -9.85
C GLY A 143 -31.09 -1.03 -9.13
N GLU A 144 -32.17 -0.89 -9.91
CA GLU A 144 -33.56 -1.10 -9.48
C GLU A 144 -33.79 -2.54 -8.95
N ASP A 145 -32.84 -3.45 -9.18
CA ASP A 145 -32.83 -4.80 -8.61
C ASP A 145 -32.49 -4.76 -7.11
N LEU A 146 -33.56 -4.59 -6.32
CA LEU A 146 -33.52 -4.64 -4.86
C LEU A 146 -32.98 -5.97 -4.33
N LYS A 147 -33.11 -7.09 -5.06
CA LYS A 147 -32.57 -8.38 -4.61
C LYS A 147 -31.05 -8.37 -4.72
N LYS A 148 -30.49 -7.92 -5.84
CA LYS A 148 -29.05 -7.76 -6.02
C LYS A 148 -28.47 -6.76 -5.01
N ALA A 149 -29.12 -5.62 -4.82
CA ALA A 149 -28.70 -4.61 -3.84
C ALA A 149 -28.71 -5.17 -2.41
N ARG A 150 -29.75 -5.91 -2.02
CA ARG A 150 -29.83 -6.60 -0.73
C ARG A 150 -28.73 -7.64 -0.58
N HIS A 151 -28.46 -8.42 -1.63
CA HIS A 151 -27.42 -9.43 -1.62
C HIS A 151 -26.03 -8.82 -1.41
N ILE A 152 -25.69 -7.75 -2.15
CA ILE A 152 -24.44 -6.99 -1.96
C ILE A 152 -24.36 -6.43 -0.54
N TRP A 153 -25.44 -5.86 -0.01
CA TRP A 153 -25.47 -5.36 1.36
C TRP A 153 -25.21 -6.46 2.39
N GLN A 154 -25.82 -7.63 2.24
CA GLN A 154 -25.59 -8.78 3.13
C GLN A 154 -24.14 -9.26 3.08
N VAL A 155 -23.55 -9.33 1.87
CA VAL A 155 -22.14 -9.70 1.68
C VAL A 155 -21.22 -8.68 2.33
N ASN A 156 -21.36 -7.39 2.02
CA ASN A 156 -20.51 -6.33 2.57
C ASN A 156 -20.63 -6.23 4.09
N LYS A 157 -21.85 -6.35 4.63
CA LYS A 157 -22.06 -6.30 6.08
C LYS A 157 -21.40 -7.48 6.78
N TRP A 158 -21.50 -8.68 6.21
CA TRP A 158 -20.79 -9.83 6.73
C TRP A 158 -19.27 -9.67 6.58
N LEU A 159 -18.79 -9.19 5.42
CA LEU A 159 -17.38 -9.00 5.12
C LEU A 159 -16.73 -8.03 6.11
N GLU A 160 -17.41 -6.93 6.44
CA GLU A 160 -17.00 -5.98 7.48
C GLU A 160 -16.82 -6.67 8.84
N CYS A 161 -17.85 -7.38 9.32
CA CYS A 161 -17.80 -8.07 10.61
C CYS A 161 -16.70 -9.13 10.66
N TRP A 162 -16.56 -9.91 9.57
CA TRP A 162 -15.55 -10.95 9.47
C TRP A 162 -14.13 -10.35 9.41
N CYS A 163 -13.91 -9.27 8.66
CA CYS A 163 -12.62 -8.59 8.66
C CYS A 163 -12.21 -8.14 10.07
N HIS A 164 -13.14 -7.54 10.82
CA HIS A 164 -12.88 -7.14 12.20
C HIS A 164 -12.57 -8.32 13.13
N SER A 165 -13.30 -9.44 13.02
CA SER A 165 -13.02 -10.62 13.86
C SER A 165 -11.68 -11.28 13.54
N GLU A 166 -11.25 -11.20 12.28
CA GLU A 166 -10.02 -11.83 11.78
C GLU A 166 -8.78 -10.94 11.86
N GLY A 167 -8.93 -9.68 12.28
CA GLY A 167 -7.85 -8.69 12.32
C GLY A 167 -7.46 -8.12 10.95
N PHE A 168 -8.30 -8.28 9.93
CA PHE A 168 -8.11 -7.63 8.63
C PHE A 168 -8.63 -6.19 8.65
N GLY A 169 -8.05 -5.34 7.81
CA GLY A 169 -8.64 -4.03 7.52
C GLY A 169 -9.86 -4.17 6.61
N TYR A 170 -10.83 -3.28 6.78
CA TYR A 170 -11.99 -3.15 5.91
C TYR A 170 -12.09 -1.74 5.34
N LEU A 171 -12.36 -1.65 4.04
CA LEU A 171 -12.54 -0.40 3.30
C LEU A 171 -13.97 -0.32 2.76
N GLU A 172 -14.79 0.40 3.50
CA GLU A 172 -16.17 0.72 3.09
C GLU A 172 -16.18 1.82 2.00
N HIS A 173 -16.87 1.54 0.90
CA HIS A 173 -17.13 2.51 -0.16
C HIS A 173 -18.53 3.14 -0.01
N GLY A 174 -19.46 2.49 0.69
CA GLY A 174 -20.82 2.95 0.96
C GLY A 174 -21.67 3.13 -0.31
N ALA A 175 -22.87 3.68 -0.10
CA ALA A 175 -23.81 4.08 -1.15
C ALA A 175 -23.32 5.08 -2.23
N PRO A 176 -22.23 5.87 -2.11
CA PRO A 176 -21.93 6.90 -3.11
C PRO A 176 -21.72 6.40 -4.55
N PHE A 177 -21.35 5.13 -4.80
CA PHE A 177 -21.29 4.61 -6.18
C PHE A 177 -22.66 4.44 -6.85
N GLY A 178 -23.74 4.44 -6.06
CA GLY A 178 -25.12 4.57 -6.55
C GLY A 178 -25.50 5.99 -7.03
N ARG A 179 -24.60 6.99 -6.95
CA ARG A 179 -24.88 8.37 -7.43
C ARG A 179 -24.77 8.48 -8.96
N PRO A 180 -25.59 9.33 -9.62
CA PRO A 180 -25.50 9.55 -11.06
C PRO A 180 -24.08 9.91 -11.52
N GLY A 181 -23.64 9.29 -12.61
CA GLY A 181 -22.37 9.59 -13.27
C GLY A 181 -21.13 8.96 -12.66
N LEU A 182 -21.23 8.05 -11.68
CA LEU A 182 -20.09 7.24 -11.21
C LEU A 182 -20.02 5.85 -11.85
N LEU A 183 -21.16 5.31 -12.28
CA LEU A 183 -21.26 4.06 -13.04
C LEU A 183 -21.73 4.37 -14.47
N GLU A 184 -21.25 3.59 -15.43
CA GLU A 184 -21.68 3.62 -16.83
C GLU A 184 -23.15 3.15 -16.95
N ALA A 185 -23.80 3.44 -18.08
CA ALA A 185 -25.15 2.94 -18.33
C ALA A 185 -25.15 1.40 -18.31
N GLY A 186 -26.05 0.79 -17.52
CA GLY A 186 -26.04 -0.65 -17.28
C GLY A 186 -25.12 -1.12 -16.14
N GLY A 187 -24.39 -0.21 -15.50
CA GLY A 187 -23.97 -0.40 -14.11
C GLY A 187 -22.74 -1.28 -13.83
N ALA A 188 -22.31 -2.04 -14.84
CA ALA A 188 -21.19 -2.98 -14.70
C ALA A 188 -19.79 -2.31 -14.63
N ALA A 189 -19.65 -1.06 -15.08
CA ALA A 189 -18.36 -0.38 -15.18
C ALA A 189 -18.37 1.02 -14.56
N LEU A 190 -17.23 1.46 -14.03
CA LEU A 190 -17.07 2.82 -13.49
C LEU A 190 -16.84 3.83 -14.62
N THR A 191 -17.49 5.00 -14.55
CA THR A 191 -17.16 6.13 -15.43
C THR A 191 -15.76 6.68 -15.11
N LYS A 192 -15.24 7.60 -15.94
CA LYS A 192 -14.02 8.35 -15.61
C LYS A 192 -14.09 9.05 -14.23
N LYS A 193 -15.25 9.60 -13.88
CA LYS A 193 -15.49 10.23 -12.57
C LYS A 193 -15.55 9.18 -11.44
N GLY A 194 -16.20 8.04 -11.70
CA GLY A 194 -16.24 6.88 -10.79
C GLY A 194 -14.85 6.36 -10.45
N LYS A 195 -14.03 6.09 -11.48
CA LYS A 195 -12.63 5.64 -11.34
C LYS A 195 -11.79 6.64 -10.54
N SER A 196 -11.98 7.94 -10.78
CA SER A 196 -11.31 8.98 -10.01
C SER A 196 -11.68 8.96 -8.53
N CYS A 197 -12.97 8.81 -8.21
CA CYS A 197 -13.45 8.70 -6.83
C CYS A 197 -12.93 7.42 -6.15
N PHE A 198 -13.03 6.29 -6.84
CA PHE A 198 -12.60 4.99 -6.36
C PHE A 198 -11.10 4.92 -6.09
N GLY A 199 -10.28 5.31 -7.08
CA GLY A 199 -8.82 5.38 -6.93
C GLY A 199 -8.38 6.27 -5.77
N ARG A 200 -8.99 7.46 -5.60
CA ARG A 200 -8.68 8.35 -4.47
C ARG A 200 -8.98 7.73 -3.11
N ARG A 201 -10.05 6.93 -3.00
CA ARG A 201 -10.41 6.24 -1.75
C ARG A 201 -9.44 5.13 -1.42
N LEU A 202 -9.06 4.33 -2.41
CA LEU A 202 -8.03 3.30 -2.28
C LEU A 202 -6.72 3.93 -1.78
N VAL A 203 -6.28 5.03 -2.41
CA VAL A 203 -5.10 5.78 -2.02
C VAL A 203 -5.20 6.33 -0.60
N LYS A 204 -6.31 6.98 -0.23
CA LYS A 204 -6.49 7.58 1.10
C LYS A 204 -6.40 6.54 2.21
N LYS A 205 -6.93 5.33 2.01
CA LYS A 205 -6.84 4.26 3.01
C LYS A 205 -5.50 3.54 2.98
N ALA A 206 -4.86 3.46 1.82
CA ALA A 206 -3.59 2.77 1.68
C ALA A 206 -2.38 3.53 2.25
N LEU A 207 -2.53 4.83 2.46
CA LEU A 207 -1.44 5.74 2.84
C LEU A 207 -1.64 6.47 4.16
N ASN A 208 -2.77 6.27 4.83
CA ASN A 208 -3.06 6.87 6.13
C ASN A 208 -2.97 5.83 7.24
#